data_AF-A0A428Y3C3-F1
#
_entry.id   AF-A0A428Y3C3-F1
#
_cell.length_a   1.000
_cell.length_b   1.000
_cell.length_c   1.000
_cell.angle_alpha   90.00
_cell.angle_beta   90.00
_cell.angle_gamma   90.00
#
_symmetry.space_group_name_H-M   'P 1'
#
loop_
_entity.id
_entity.type
_entity.pdbx_description
1 polymer ?
#
loop_
_entity_poly.entity_id
_entity_poly.type
_entity_poly.pdbx_seq_one_letter_code
_entity_poly.pdbx_strand_id
1 'polypeptide(L)'
;MAGRGTDIVLGGGEIHVEHDEDVPEEEREGDLAGDPAHVQATRIATERAEEKARATAERNTKPIATDAREEALGNLGRTLREILNATDAVAEQKALVARVGGSGKVEEMYFKRRDTAFDQLELKVRDGVDRVLRKHADLPTDGIADKAADEALTVVKKQTERSSKRDRGVDEEQRESKLEQAVGAAVYDVVHTALYDKQFQAVRASLFDQKVYDATYAEAYETASASRNEIAELGGLYVLGTERHESRRIDNQLRGRSGRQGDPGESRFYLSLGDELMRRFNAVMVERVMTTLRVPDDMPIEAKMVTRAIKSAQTQVEQQNFEIRKNVLKYDDVMNEQRKVIYAERRKILEGDDVRPEVEQMMKDVISDYIDQETADGYAEDWDHKRLWTAFKQLYPVKVTWEELAEDDEMDLDAEHLKEAVGQDIMRAYQEREATIDGQFGEGVMRNLERQILLTVLDRKWREHLYEMDYLKEGIGLRAMAQRDPLIEYQREGYDMFQSMLDGLKEETVQHLFSVRIEAEAPPQQQPVQPAEVPAAFARAAEAAQAAQADGNGRHRMQDPPPQPQQPQV
;
A
#
# COMPACT_ATOMS: atom_id res chain seq x y z
N MET A 1 -7.59 27.64 38.82
CA MET A 1 -6.29 27.49 39.53
C MET A 1 -5.84 26.04 39.40
N ALA A 2 -4.65 25.80 38.85
CA ALA A 2 -4.13 24.44 38.65
C ALA A 2 -3.83 23.75 40.00
N GLY A 3 -4.60 22.71 40.33
CA GLY A 3 -4.43 21.93 41.55
C GLY A 3 -3.03 21.33 41.64
N ARG A 4 -2.33 21.65 42.73
CA ARG A 4 -1.09 20.99 43.13
C ARG A 4 -1.44 19.60 43.65
N GLY A 5 -1.50 18.61 42.76
CA GLY A 5 -1.56 17.20 43.17
C GLY A 5 -0.19 16.75 43.69
N THR A 6 -0.09 16.54 45.00
CA THR A 6 1.01 15.78 45.61
C THR A 6 0.90 14.32 45.17
N ASP A 7 1.99 13.78 44.61
CA ASP A 7 2.07 12.37 44.25
C ASP A 7 2.18 11.54 45.53
N ILE A 8 1.32 10.53 45.69
CA ILE A 8 1.35 9.63 46.85
C ILE A 8 1.74 8.22 46.37
N VAL A 9 2.79 7.67 46.96
CA VAL A 9 3.14 6.25 46.82
C VAL A 9 2.26 5.52 47.84
N LEU A 10 1.12 4.96 47.43
CA LEU A 10 0.11 4.39 48.33
C LEU A 10 0.16 2.85 48.33
N GLY A 11 0.21 2.25 49.53
CA GLY A 11 -0.79 1.26 49.93
C GLY A 11 -2.01 2.01 50.49
N GLY A 12 -3.24 1.60 50.15
CA GLY A 12 -4.40 2.51 49.98
C GLY A 12 -5.03 3.21 51.21
N GLY A 13 -5.70 4.36 50.96
CA GLY A 13 -6.66 5.07 51.84
C GLY A 13 -6.61 6.62 51.78
N GLU A 14 -7.76 7.32 51.73
CA GLU A 14 -7.99 8.74 51.33
C GLU A 14 -7.93 9.85 52.42
N ILE A 15 -7.85 11.13 52.00
CA ILE A 15 -8.00 12.37 52.83
C ILE A 15 -8.82 13.45 52.09
N HIS A 16 -9.72 14.13 52.81
CA HIS A 16 -10.59 15.25 52.39
C HIS A 16 -9.89 16.62 52.28
N VAL A 17 -10.40 17.49 51.40
CA VAL A 17 -10.05 18.92 51.32
C VAL A 17 -11.31 19.77 51.12
N GLU A 18 -11.47 20.82 51.94
CA GLU A 18 -12.56 21.80 51.92
C GLU A 18 -12.45 22.78 50.74
N HIS A 19 -13.61 23.20 50.20
CA HIS A 19 -13.75 24.17 49.11
C HIS A 19 -14.19 25.54 49.64
N ASP A 20 -13.52 26.61 49.19
CA ASP A 20 -13.98 28.00 49.30
C ASP A 20 -14.83 28.37 48.08
N GLU A 21 -16.01 28.93 48.31
CA GLU A 21 -16.96 29.47 47.32
C GLU A 21 -16.70 30.96 47.08
N ASP A 22 -16.67 31.38 45.80
CA ASP A 22 -17.26 32.63 45.25
C ASP A 22 -16.52 33.10 43.98
N VAL A 23 -17.15 32.94 42.80
CA VAL A 23 -16.79 33.71 41.58
C VAL A 23 -18.07 34.13 40.82
N PRO A 24 -18.21 35.39 40.34
CA PRO A 24 -19.49 35.96 39.89
C PRO A 24 -19.89 35.65 38.42
N GLU A 25 -21.19 35.82 38.13
CA GLU A 25 -21.95 35.31 36.97
C GLU A 25 -21.73 35.95 35.57
N GLU A 26 -20.86 36.94 35.37
CA GLU A 26 -20.84 37.73 34.13
C GLU A 26 -20.02 37.15 32.94
N GLU A 27 -19.34 36.00 33.08
CA GLU A 27 -18.51 35.41 32.01
C GLU A 27 -19.21 34.38 31.08
N ARG A 28 -20.54 34.19 31.19
CA ARG A 28 -21.24 33.02 30.59
C ARG A 28 -21.52 33.05 29.07
N GLU A 29 -21.40 34.16 28.34
CA GLU A 29 -21.87 34.22 26.93
C GLU A 29 -20.80 33.95 25.83
N GLY A 30 -19.53 33.79 26.18
CA GLY A 30 -18.44 33.58 25.20
C GLY A 30 -18.10 32.12 24.84
N ASP A 31 -18.64 31.13 25.56
CA ASP A 31 -17.97 29.81 25.71
C ASP A 31 -18.74 28.59 25.17
N LEU A 32 -19.79 28.80 24.35
CA LEU A 32 -20.65 27.70 23.88
C LEU A 32 -19.93 26.66 23.00
N ALA A 33 -18.87 27.05 22.26
CA ALA A 33 -18.11 26.12 21.42
C ALA A 33 -17.26 25.13 22.23
N GLY A 34 -17.01 25.44 23.51
CA GLY A 34 -16.23 24.60 24.42
C GLY A 34 -17.06 23.71 25.33
N ASP A 35 -18.38 23.94 25.44
CA ASP A 35 -19.27 23.24 26.37
C ASP A 35 -19.49 21.77 25.94
N PRO A 36 -19.10 20.78 26.79
CA PRO A 36 -19.35 19.37 26.53
C PRO A 36 -20.83 19.04 26.27
N ALA A 37 -21.76 19.74 26.92
CA ALA A 37 -23.19 19.55 26.72
C ALA A 37 -23.63 20.01 25.33
N HIS A 38 -23.09 21.13 24.84
CA HIS A 38 -23.32 21.64 23.49
C HIS A 38 -22.80 20.66 22.42
N VAL A 39 -21.57 20.14 22.61
CA VAL A 39 -20.95 19.17 21.69
C VAL A 39 -21.74 17.86 21.65
N GLN A 40 -22.15 17.34 22.82
CA GLN A 40 -22.94 16.12 22.92
C GLN A 40 -24.33 16.30 22.28
N ALA A 41 -25.00 17.43 22.54
CA ALA A 41 -26.30 17.74 21.96
C ALA A 41 -26.25 17.86 20.44
N THR A 42 -25.23 18.57 19.92
CA THR A 42 -24.99 18.70 18.48
C THR A 42 -24.78 17.34 17.81
N ARG A 43 -23.98 16.46 18.44
CA ARG A 43 -23.75 15.10 17.93
C ARG A 43 -25.04 14.30 17.88
N ILE A 44 -25.82 14.27 18.96
CA ILE A 44 -27.08 13.51 19.05
C ILE A 44 -28.11 14.03 18.03
N ALA A 45 -28.25 15.35 17.92
CA ALA A 45 -29.16 15.98 16.96
C ALA A 45 -28.76 15.64 15.51
N THR A 46 -27.46 15.68 15.21
CA THR A 46 -26.92 15.31 13.89
C THR A 46 -27.16 13.82 13.59
N GLU A 47 -26.87 12.92 14.53
CA GLU A 47 -27.08 11.48 14.37
C GLU A 47 -28.56 11.14 14.09
N ARG A 48 -29.49 11.72 14.85
CA ARG A 48 -30.94 11.53 14.64
C ARG A 48 -31.41 12.10 13.30
N ALA A 49 -30.89 13.25 12.88
CA ALA A 49 -31.22 13.84 11.59
C ALA A 49 -30.72 12.98 10.43
N GLU A 50 -29.50 12.45 10.52
CA GLU A 50 -28.95 11.53 9.53
C GLU A 50 -29.71 10.20 9.48
N GLU A 51 -30.11 9.64 10.62
CA GLU A 51 -30.91 8.41 10.67
C GLU A 51 -32.25 8.58 9.95
N LYS A 52 -32.93 9.71 10.18
CA LYS A 52 -34.17 10.07 9.47
C LYS A 52 -33.94 10.26 7.97
N ALA A 53 -32.80 10.82 7.58
CA ALA A 53 -32.40 10.99 6.18
C ALA A 53 -32.24 9.63 5.49
N ARG A 54 -31.54 8.70 6.13
CA ARG A 54 -31.34 7.33 5.63
C ARG A 54 -32.67 6.59 5.48
N ALA A 55 -33.52 6.65 6.51
CA ALA A 55 -34.82 5.99 6.47
C ALA A 55 -35.72 6.54 5.35
N THR A 56 -35.68 7.85 5.10
CA THR A 56 -36.47 8.50 4.05
C THR A 56 -35.93 8.16 2.66
N ALA A 57 -34.61 8.20 2.46
CA ALA A 57 -33.98 7.78 1.21
C ALA A 57 -34.31 6.32 0.89
N GLU A 58 -34.16 5.42 1.87
CA GLU A 58 -34.48 4.00 1.72
C GLU A 58 -35.94 3.76 1.33
N ARG A 59 -36.87 4.47 1.97
CA ARG A 59 -38.31 4.36 1.67
C ARG A 59 -38.64 4.74 0.22
N ASN A 60 -37.90 5.70 -0.32
CA ASN A 60 -38.17 6.25 -1.64
C ASN A 60 -37.44 5.49 -2.76
N THR A 61 -36.27 4.89 -2.50
CA THR A 61 -35.47 4.22 -3.55
C THR A 61 -35.75 2.74 -3.68
N LYS A 62 -36.07 2.06 -2.58
CA LYS A 62 -36.32 0.62 -2.56
C LYS A 62 -37.43 0.15 -3.53
N PRO A 63 -38.59 0.84 -3.63
CA PRO A 63 -39.62 0.46 -4.61
C PRO A 63 -39.10 0.55 -6.05
N ILE A 64 -38.37 1.62 -6.38
CA ILE A 64 -37.85 1.87 -7.74
C ILE A 64 -36.83 0.80 -8.14
N ALA A 65 -35.91 0.44 -7.24
CA ALA A 65 -34.95 -0.63 -7.48
C ALA A 65 -35.62 -2.01 -7.62
N THR A 66 -36.69 -2.24 -6.85
CA THR A 66 -37.49 -3.46 -6.95
C THR A 66 -38.21 -3.56 -8.31
N ASP A 67 -38.84 -2.46 -8.74
CA ASP A 67 -39.51 -2.37 -10.03
C ASP A 67 -38.52 -2.53 -11.19
N ALA A 68 -37.34 -1.89 -11.11
CA ALA A 68 -36.29 -2.00 -12.12
C ALA A 68 -35.78 -3.43 -12.27
N ARG A 69 -35.60 -4.14 -11.15
CA ARG A 69 -35.27 -5.57 -11.14
C ARG A 69 -36.35 -6.40 -11.83
N GLU A 70 -37.62 -6.20 -11.48
CA GLU A 70 -38.73 -6.98 -12.03
C GLU A 70 -38.92 -6.74 -13.53
N GLU A 71 -38.84 -5.48 -13.96
CA GLU A 71 -38.95 -5.09 -15.37
C GLU A 71 -37.76 -5.61 -16.20
N ALA A 72 -36.55 -5.61 -15.63
CA ALA A 72 -35.38 -6.22 -16.27
C ALA A 72 -35.56 -7.73 -16.43
N LEU A 73 -35.98 -8.44 -15.37
CA LEU A 73 -36.14 -9.90 -15.40
C LEU A 73 -37.28 -10.40 -16.28
N GLY A 74 -38.38 -9.64 -16.40
CA GLY A 74 -39.61 -10.07 -17.07
C GLY A 74 -39.45 -10.57 -18.52
N ASN A 75 -38.35 -10.22 -19.20
CA ASN A 75 -38.08 -10.60 -20.59
C ASN A 75 -36.75 -11.35 -20.81
N LEU A 76 -36.10 -11.82 -19.73
CA LEU A 76 -34.74 -12.37 -19.78
C LEU A 76 -34.64 -13.90 -19.85
N GLY A 77 -35.63 -14.67 -19.38
CA GLY A 77 -35.52 -16.14 -19.32
C GLY A 77 -35.05 -16.81 -20.62
N ARG A 78 -35.67 -16.49 -21.76
CA ARG A 78 -35.22 -16.99 -23.08
C ARG A 78 -33.77 -16.59 -23.42
N THR A 79 -33.37 -15.37 -23.08
CA THR A 79 -32.01 -14.88 -23.34
C THR A 79 -30.99 -15.57 -22.45
N LEU A 80 -31.30 -15.77 -21.16
CA LEU A 80 -30.44 -16.48 -20.22
C LEU A 80 -30.27 -17.96 -20.61
N ARG A 81 -31.35 -18.60 -21.08
CA ARG A 81 -31.27 -19.97 -21.61
C ARG A 81 -30.41 -20.05 -22.87
N GLU A 82 -30.53 -19.09 -23.78
CA GLU A 82 -29.67 -19.02 -24.98
C GLU A 82 -28.20 -18.80 -24.59
N ILE A 83 -27.93 -17.99 -23.57
CA ILE A 83 -26.57 -17.80 -23.02
C ILE A 83 -26.03 -19.12 -22.46
N LEU A 84 -26.79 -19.82 -21.62
CA LEU A 84 -26.41 -21.13 -21.08
C LEU A 84 -26.06 -22.10 -22.22
N ASN A 85 -26.96 -22.26 -23.19
CA ASN A 85 -26.76 -23.13 -24.35
C ASN A 85 -25.53 -22.75 -25.19
N ALA A 86 -25.33 -21.45 -25.47
CA ALA A 86 -24.19 -20.99 -26.25
C ALA A 86 -22.86 -21.17 -25.48
N THR A 87 -22.86 -20.92 -24.17
CA THR A 87 -21.67 -21.12 -23.32
C THR A 87 -21.32 -22.60 -23.15
N ASP A 88 -22.30 -23.48 -22.95
CA ASP A 88 -22.11 -24.91 -22.86
C ASP A 88 -21.60 -25.48 -24.20
N ALA A 89 -22.15 -25.04 -25.33
CA ALA A 89 -21.66 -25.42 -26.66
C ALA A 89 -20.19 -25.02 -26.89
N VAL A 90 -19.79 -23.82 -26.47
CA VAL A 90 -18.38 -23.39 -26.51
C VAL A 90 -17.50 -24.30 -25.64
N ALA A 91 -17.97 -24.67 -24.44
CA ALA A 91 -17.22 -25.55 -23.53
C ALA A 91 -17.08 -26.98 -24.09
N GLU A 92 -18.16 -27.52 -24.66
CA GLU A 92 -18.16 -28.84 -25.31
C GLU A 92 -17.21 -28.89 -26.51
N GLN A 93 -17.23 -27.87 -27.36
CA GLN A 93 -16.31 -27.77 -28.50
C GLN A 93 -14.85 -27.68 -28.04
N LYS A 94 -14.54 -26.88 -27.00
CA LYS A 94 -13.20 -26.84 -26.39
C LYS A 94 -12.77 -28.22 -25.88
N ALA A 95 -13.67 -28.96 -25.24
CA ALA A 95 -13.40 -30.30 -24.71
C ALA A 95 -13.25 -31.37 -25.81
N LEU A 96 -13.92 -31.20 -26.95
CA LEU A 96 -13.79 -32.06 -28.12
C LEU A 96 -12.43 -31.83 -28.81
N VAL A 97 -12.08 -30.56 -29.06
CA VAL A 97 -10.76 -30.16 -29.60
C VAL A 97 -9.63 -30.73 -28.73
N ALA A 98 -9.74 -30.61 -27.40
CA ALA A 98 -8.74 -31.13 -26.48
C ALA A 98 -8.59 -32.67 -26.50
N ARG A 99 -9.67 -33.42 -26.82
CA ARG A 99 -9.66 -34.90 -26.89
C ARG A 99 -9.15 -35.44 -28.22
N VAL A 100 -9.37 -34.74 -29.33
CA VAL A 100 -9.04 -35.21 -30.68
C VAL A 100 -7.56 -34.96 -31.05
N GLY A 101 -6.82 -34.18 -30.25
CA GLY A 101 -5.36 -34.11 -30.34
C GLY A 101 -4.79 -33.52 -31.63
N GLY A 102 -5.55 -32.64 -32.31
CA GLY A 102 -5.13 -31.92 -33.52
C GLY A 102 -5.35 -30.41 -33.41
N SER A 103 -4.74 -29.63 -34.32
CA SER A 103 -4.78 -28.15 -34.43
C SER A 103 -6.18 -27.53 -34.67
N GLY A 104 -7.26 -28.24 -34.38
CA GLY A 104 -8.64 -27.76 -34.55
C GLY A 104 -8.90 -26.55 -33.65
N LYS A 105 -9.27 -25.42 -34.24
CA LYS A 105 -9.83 -24.29 -33.48
C LYS A 105 -11.32 -24.52 -33.29
N VAL A 106 -11.86 -24.13 -32.13
CA VAL A 106 -13.32 -24.03 -31.96
C VAL A 106 -13.84 -23.07 -33.03
N GLU A 107 -14.87 -23.48 -33.77
CA GLU A 107 -15.39 -22.66 -34.86
C GLU A 107 -15.87 -21.30 -34.33
N GLU A 108 -15.48 -20.23 -35.02
CA GLU A 108 -15.75 -18.84 -34.62
C GLU A 108 -17.25 -18.58 -34.41
N MET A 109 -18.11 -19.32 -35.11
CA MET A 109 -19.56 -19.24 -34.98
C MET A 109 -20.08 -19.49 -33.55
N TYR A 110 -19.43 -20.34 -32.75
CA TYR A 110 -19.86 -20.61 -31.38
C TYR A 110 -19.58 -19.42 -30.45
N PHE A 111 -18.41 -18.79 -30.59
CA PHE A 111 -18.09 -17.56 -29.85
C PHE A 111 -19.00 -16.42 -30.27
N LYS A 112 -19.22 -16.24 -31.58
CA LYS A 112 -20.11 -15.21 -32.10
C LYS A 112 -21.54 -15.35 -31.60
N ARG A 113 -22.07 -16.59 -31.52
CA ARG A 113 -23.41 -16.87 -30.98
C ARG A 113 -23.52 -16.51 -29.50
N ARG A 114 -22.52 -16.88 -28.70
CA ARG A 114 -22.45 -16.54 -27.28
C ARG A 114 -22.36 -15.04 -27.05
N ASP A 115 -21.48 -14.37 -27.78
CA ASP A 115 -21.25 -12.93 -27.62
C ASP A 115 -22.50 -12.14 -28.07
N THR A 116 -23.18 -12.57 -29.13
CA THR A 116 -24.50 -12.01 -29.52
C THR A 116 -25.54 -12.19 -28.40
N ALA A 117 -25.55 -13.32 -27.69
CA ALA A 117 -26.47 -13.55 -26.59
C ALA A 117 -26.15 -12.66 -25.37
N PHE A 118 -24.87 -12.36 -25.13
CA PHE A 118 -24.43 -11.38 -24.14
C PHE A 118 -24.86 -9.94 -24.49
N ASP A 119 -24.69 -9.52 -25.74
CA ASP A 119 -25.13 -8.19 -26.20
C ASP A 119 -26.66 -8.04 -26.03
N GLN A 120 -27.42 -9.09 -26.32
CA GLN A 120 -28.88 -9.09 -26.13
C GLN A 120 -29.31 -9.02 -24.67
N LEU A 121 -28.53 -9.60 -23.75
CA LEU A 121 -28.75 -9.48 -22.30
C LEU A 121 -28.55 -8.02 -21.88
N GLU A 122 -27.43 -7.42 -22.25
CA GLU A 122 -27.07 -6.04 -21.91
C GLU A 122 -28.14 -5.06 -22.40
N LEU A 123 -28.54 -5.17 -23.67
CA LEU A 123 -29.61 -4.35 -24.25
C LEU A 123 -30.94 -4.49 -23.48
N LYS A 124 -31.36 -5.72 -23.18
CA LYS A 124 -32.64 -5.97 -22.49
C LYS A 124 -32.65 -5.47 -21.05
N VAL A 125 -31.54 -5.67 -20.32
CA VAL A 125 -31.39 -5.15 -18.96
C VAL A 125 -31.42 -3.63 -18.99
N ARG A 126 -30.64 -3.00 -19.87
CA ARG A 126 -30.62 -1.55 -20.04
C ARG A 126 -32.01 -1.00 -20.34
N ASP A 127 -32.70 -1.56 -21.33
CA ASP A 127 -34.02 -1.09 -21.74
C ASP A 127 -35.06 -1.29 -20.63
N GLY A 128 -34.97 -2.39 -19.87
CA GLY A 128 -35.86 -2.66 -18.73
C GLY A 128 -35.69 -1.66 -17.61
N VAL A 129 -34.43 -1.43 -17.21
CA VAL A 129 -34.10 -0.43 -16.18
C VAL A 129 -34.49 0.97 -16.64
N ASP A 130 -34.18 1.34 -17.89
CA ASP A 130 -34.49 2.67 -18.44
C ASP A 130 -36.01 2.92 -18.51
N ARG A 131 -36.84 1.90 -18.80
CA ARG A 131 -38.31 2.02 -18.75
C ARG A 131 -38.83 2.38 -17.36
N VAL A 132 -38.22 1.86 -16.30
CA VAL A 132 -38.59 2.20 -14.92
C VAL A 132 -38.08 3.58 -14.57
N LEU A 133 -36.81 3.87 -14.85
CA LEU A 133 -36.18 5.16 -14.52
C LEU A 133 -36.86 6.34 -15.22
N ARG A 134 -37.34 6.18 -16.47
CA ARG A 134 -38.11 7.23 -17.19
C ARG A 134 -39.42 7.63 -16.51
N LYS A 135 -40.02 6.74 -15.71
CA LYS A 135 -41.23 7.07 -14.92
C LYS A 135 -40.91 8.01 -13.74
N HIS A 136 -39.62 8.12 -13.40
CA HIS A 136 -39.08 8.92 -12.31
C HIS A 136 -38.11 9.99 -12.86
N ALA A 137 -38.59 10.81 -13.81
CA ALA A 137 -37.80 11.84 -14.48
C ALA A 137 -37.32 12.97 -13.53
N ASP A 138 -37.87 13.02 -12.31
CA ASP A 138 -37.45 13.90 -11.22
C ASP A 138 -36.17 13.41 -10.53
N LEU A 139 -35.74 12.17 -10.80
CA LEU A 139 -34.54 11.59 -10.23
C LEU A 139 -33.34 11.70 -11.18
N PRO A 140 -32.13 11.87 -10.64
CA PRO A 140 -30.90 11.92 -11.43
C PRO A 140 -30.47 10.52 -11.89
N THR A 141 -31.02 10.07 -13.02
CA THR A 141 -30.93 8.69 -13.53
C THR A 141 -29.82 8.43 -14.56
N ASP A 142 -29.03 9.44 -14.91
CA ASP A 142 -28.01 9.37 -15.97
C ASP A 142 -27.01 8.22 -15.75
N GLY A 143 -26.88 7.36 -16.77
CA GLY A 143 -25.94 6.24 -16.81
C GLY A 143 -26.24 5.10 -15.81
N ILE A 144 -27.33 5.14 -15.05
CA ILE A 144 -27.69 4.05 -14.12
C ILE A 144 -28.08 2.78 -14.91
N ALA A 145 -28.83 2.94 -16.00
CA ALA A 145 -29.26 1.81 -16.83
C ALA A 145 -28.07 1.10 -17.51
N ASP A 146 -27.09 1.86 -18.02
CA ASP A 146 -25.87 1.31 -18.61
C ASP A 146 -25.05 0.53 -17.57
N LYS A 147 -24.83 1.12 -16.39
CA LYS A 147 -24.11 0.45 -15.30
C LYS A 147 -24.80 -0.83 -14.82
N ALA A 148 -26.13 -0.82 -14.74
CA ALA A 148 -26.90 -2.00 -14.34
C ALA A 148 -26.76 -3.13 -15.39
N ALA A 149 -26.70 -2.77 -16.68
CA ALA A 149 -26.48 -3.72 -17.76
C ALA A 149 -25.06 -4.30 -17.76
N ASP A 150 -24.04 -3.46 -17.56
CA ASP A 150 -22.64 -3.88 -17.45
C ASP A 150 -22.42 -4.86 -16.28
N GLU A 151 -23.00 -4.56 -15.11
CA GLU A 151 -22.87 -5.39 -13.93
C GLU A 151 -23.63 -6.72 -14.09
N ALA A 152 -24.84 -6.68 -14.65
CA ALA A 152 -25.60 -7.89 -14.98
C ALA A 152 -24.82 -8.80 -15.94
N LEU A 153 -24.20 -8.23 -16.97
CA LEU A 153 -23.36 -8.98 -17.91
C LEU A 153 -22.14 -9.60 -17.22
N THR A 154 -21.47 -8.83 -16.36
CA THR A 154 -20.30 -9.28 -15.60
C THR A 154 -20.65 -10.46 -14.70
N VAL A 155 -21.77 -10.39 -13.98
CA VAL A 155 -22.26 -11.47 -13.13
C VAL A 155 -22.58 -12.73 -13.94
N VAL A 156 -23.25 -12.60 -15.09
CA VAL A 156 -23.59 -13.73 -15.96
C VAL A 156 -22.34 -14.40 -16.55
N LYS A 157 -21.36 -13.63 -17.05
CA LYS A 157 -20.07 -14.16 -17.53
C LYS A 157 -19.37 -14.97 -16.44
N LYS A 158 -19.27 -14.42 -15.23
CA LYS A 158 -18.62 -15.08 -14.09
C LYS A 158 -19.33 -16.36 -13.65
N GLN A 159 -20.66 -16.39 -13.67
CA GLN A 159 -21.43 -17.56 -13.25
C GLN A 159 -21.40 -18.68 -14.29
N THR A 160 -21.49 -18.34 -15.59
CA THR A 160 -21.41 -19.31 -16.68
C THR A 160 -20.01 -19.93 -16.80
N GLU A 161 -18.94 -19.17 -16.57
CA GLU A 161 -17.58 -19.70 -16.51
C GLU A 161 -17.36 -20.68 -15.35
N ARG A 162 -17.93 -20.40 -14.17
CA ARG A 162 -17.85 -21.25 -12.97
C ARG A 162 -18.66 -22.55 -13.09
N SER A 163 -19.79 -22.51 -13.80
CA SER A 163 -20.71 -23.65 -13.96
C SER A 163 -20.08 -24.82 -14.74
N SER A 164 -19.18 -24.55 -15.70
CA SER A 164 -18.59 -25.59 -16.58
C SER A 164 -17.76 -26.68 -15.87
N LYS A 165 -17.34 -26.46 -14.61
CA LYS A 165 -16.59 -27.44 -13.81
C LYS A 165 -17.38 -28.14 -12.70
N ARG A 166 -18.52 -27.58 -12.23
CA ARG A 166 -19.25 -28.07 -11.04
C ARG A 166 -20.64 -28.63 -11.31
N ASP A 167 -21.33 -28.23 -12.38
CA ASP A 167 -22.77 -28.50 -12.56
C ASP A 167 -23.10 -29.71 -13.45
N ARG A 168 -22.21 -30.70 -13.59
CA ARG A 168 -22.56 -31.94 -14.33
C ARG A 168 -23.67 -32.70 -13.58
N GLY A 169 -24.90 -32.56 -14.06
CA GLY A 169 -26.10 -33.22 -13.51
C GLY A 169 -27.13 -32.28 -12.85
N VAL A 170 -26.97 -30.96 -12.92
CA VAL A 170 -27.97 -29.99 -12.43
C VAL A 170 -29.04 -29.76 -13.51
N ASP A 171 -30.30 -29.70 -13.08
CA ASP A 171 -31.45 -29.38 -13.92
C ASP A 171 -31.32 -27.99 -14.57
N GLU A 172 -31.63 -27.88 -15.86
CA GLU A 172 -31.45 -26.66 -16.67
C GLU A 172 -32.29 -25.50 -16.11
N GLU A 173 -33.48 -25.82 -15.60
CA GLU A 173 -34.39 -24.87 -14.94
C GLU A 173 -33.77 -24.26 -13.67
N GLN A 174 -33.00 -25.05 -12.90
CA GLN A 174 -32.31 -24.56 -11.71
C GLN A 174 -31.12 -23.66 -12.05
N ARG A 175 -30.44 -23.89 -13.19
CA ARG A 175 -29.34 -23.04 -13.67
C ARG A 175 -29.87 -21.70 -14.17
N GLU A 176 -30.99 -21.71 -14.90
CA GLU A 176 -31.70 -20.51 -15.36
C GLU A 176 -32.15 -19.67 -14.15
N SER A 177 -32.82 -20.27 -13.17
CA SER A 177 -33.29 -19.57 -11.96
C SER A 177 -32.15 -18.93 -11.16
N LYS A 178 -30.99 -19.60 -11.04
CA LYS A 178 -29.81 -19.02 -10.37
C LYS A 178 -29.26 -17.79 -11.10
N LEU A 179 -29.20 -17.84 -12.44
CA LEU A 179 -28.77 -16.69 -13.24
C LEU A 179 -29.76 -15.53 -13.13
N GLU A 180 -31.07 -15.81 -13.14
CA GLU A 180 -32.11 -14.79 -12.94
C GLU A 180 -31.98 -14.11 -11.58
N GLN A 181 -31.79 -14.88 -10.49
CA GLN A 181 -31.58 -14.31 -9.16
C GLN A 181 -30.33 -13.43 -9.11
N ALA A 182 -29.26 -13.84 -9.78
CA ALA A 182 -28.00 -13.11 -9.78
C ALA A 182 -28.08 -11.81 -10.58
N VAL A 183 -28.69 -11.85 -11.77
CA VAL A 183 -28.96 -10.65 -12.58
C VAL A 183 -29.90 -9.72 -11.82
N GLY A 184 -30.95 -10.26 -11.19
CA GLY A 184 -31.90 -9.47 -10.43
C GLY A 184 -31.26 -8.77 -9.24
N ALA A 185 -30.35 -9.44 -8.52
CA ALA A 185 -29.59 -8.83 -7.44
C ALA A 185 -28.67 -7.72 -7.95
N ALA A 186 -27.91 -7.97 -9.02
CA ALA A 186 -27.03 -6.98 -9.64
C ALA A 186 -27.78 -5.70 -10.07
N VAL A 187 -28.92 -5.86 -10.75
CA VAL A 187 -29.76 -4.73 -11.17
C VAL A 187 -30.30 -3.97 -9.96
N TYR A 188 -30.83 -4.68 -8.97
CA TYR A 188 -31.34 -4.06 -7.74
C TYR A 188 -30.25 -3.25 -7.04
N ASP A 189 -29.07 -3.83 -6.82
CA ASP A 189 -27.99 -3.21 -6.07
C ASP A 189 -27.47 -1.94 -6.77
N VAL A 190 -27.27 -2.00 -8.09
CA VAL A 190 -26.79 -0.83 -8.86
C VAL A 190 -27.82 0.30 -8.84
N VAL A 191 -29.09 0.00 -9.10
CA VAL A 191 -30.16 1.00 -9.12
C VAL A 191 -30.41 1.57 -7.73
N HIS A 192 -30.50 0.71 -6.71
CA HIS A 192 -30.71 1.10 -5.32
C HIS A 192 -29.57 2.02 -4.85
N THR A 193 -28.32 1.60 -5.02
CA THR A 193 -27.16 2.37 -4.56
C THR A 193 -27.09 3.73 -5.23
N ALA A 194 -27.23 3.78 -6.56
CA ALA A 194 -27.10 5.02 -7.32
C ALA A 194 -28.20 6.04 -6.99
N LEU A 195 -29.41 5.58 -6.72
CA LEU A 195 -30.51 6.45 -6.30
C LEU A 195 -30.42 6.81 -4.81
N TYR A 196 -30.04 5.85 -3.96
CA TYR A 196 -29.98 6.01 -2.51
C TYR A 196 -29.02 7.11 -2.12
N ASP A 197 -27.80 7.12 -2.67
CA ASP A 197 -26.81 8.13 -2.32
C ASP A 197 -27.29 9.55 -2.65
N LYS A 198 -27.85 9.72 -3.84
CA LYS A 198 -28.31 11.04 -4.30
C LYS A 198 -29.53 11.51 -3.50
N GLN A 199 -30.47 10.62 -3.21
CA GLN A 199 -31.61 10.95 -2.37
C GLN A 199 -31.20 11.20 -0.91
N PHE A 200 -30.27 10.42 -0.37
CA PHE A 200 -29.73 10.62 0.96
C PHE A 200 -29.08 12.00 1.08
N GLN A 201 -28.24 12.41 0.12
CA GLN A 201 -27.63 13.74 0.16
C GLN A 201 -28.65 14.88 0.00
N ALA A 202 -29.62 14.74 -0.90
CA ALA A 202 -30.68 15.73 -1.07
C ALA A 202 -31.55 15.87 0.19
N VAL A 203 -31.95 14.74 0.77
CA VAL A 203 -32.74 14.68 1.99
C VAL A 203 -31.92 15.18 3.18
N ARG A 204 -30.65 14.79 3.31
CA ARG A 204 -29.72 15.28 4.35
C ARG A 204 -29.55 16.80 4.30
N ALA A 205 -29.38 17.37 3.11
CA ALA A 205 -29.29 18.81 2.92
C ALA A 205 -30.58 19.53 3.34
N SER A 206 -31.75 18.91 3.11
CA SER A 206 -33.06 19.44 3.51
C SER A 206 -33.44 19.18 4.97
N LEU A 207 -32.91 18.12 5.59
CA LEU A 207 -33.23 17.66 6.94
C LEU A 207 -32.44 18.38 8.04
N PHE A 208 -31.60 19.35 7.69
CA PHE A 208 -31.42 20.55 8.52
C PHE A 208 -32.70 21.41 8.53
N ASP A 209 -33.85 20.76 8.69
CA ASP A 209 -35.11 21.40 9.00
C ASP A 209 -34.96 21.93 10.42
N GLN A 210 -34.61 23.21 10.49
CA GLN A 210 -34.17 23.92 11.69
C GLN A 210 -35.03 23.55 12.91
N LYS A 211 -36.35 23.39 12.76
CA LYS A 211 -37.24 23.07 13.87
C LYS A 211 -37.04 21.71 14.53
N VAL A 212 -36.79 20.64 13.76
CA VAL A 212 -36.60 19.29 14.33
C VAL A 212 -35.19 19.17 14.91
N TYR A 213 -34.21 19.74 14.22
CA TYR A 213 -32.85 19.83 14.70
C TYR A 213 -32.78 20.64 16.00
N ASP A 214 -33.37 21.83 16.04
CA ASP A 214 -33.40 22.70 17.23
C ASP A 214 -34.11 22.04 18.41
N ALA A 215 -35.22 21.34 18.18
CA ALA A 215 -35.96 20.64 19.24
C ALA A 215 -35.16 19.45 19.82
N THR A 216 -34.56 18.63 18.95
CA THR A 216 -33.72 17.49 19.38
C THR A 216 -32.43 17.96 20.03
N TYR A 217 -31.84 19.04 19.52
CA TYR A 217 -30.70 19.71 20.12
C TYR A 217 -31.05 20.24 21.52
N ALA A 218 -32.19 20.93 21.69
CA ALA A 218 -32.63 21.47 22.97
C ALA A 218 -32.84 20.36 24.02
N GLU A 219 -33.57 19.30 23.67
CA GLU A 219 -33.78 18.13 24.54
C GLU A 219 -32.44 17.46 24.92
N ALA A 220 -31.57 17.25 23.94
CA ALA A 220 -30.27 16.62 24.16
C ALA A 220 -29.34 17.52 25.00
N TYR A 221 -29.43 18.83 24.82
CA TYR A 221 -28.66 19.81 25.61
C TYR A 221 -29.16 19.86 27.06
N GLU A 222 -30.46 19.90 27.30
CA GLU A 222 -31.03 19.82 28.65
C GLU A 222 -30.61 18.53 29.35
N THR A 223 -30.70 17.39 28.66
CA THR A 223 -30.28 16.10 29.21
C THR A 223 -28.78 16.08 29.51
N ALA A 224 -27.95 16.52 28.56
CA ALA A 224 -26.50 16.54 28.73
C ALA A 224 -26.05 17.53 29.81
N SER A 225 -26.71 18.68 29.93
CA SER A 225 -26.48 19.66 30.98
C SER A 225 -26.90 19.13 32.35
N ALA A 226 -28.06 18.47 32.45
CA ALA A 226 -28.52 17.83 33.68
C ALA A 226 -27.53 16.74 34.13
N SER A 227 -27.09 15.86 33.22
CA SER A 227 -26.06 14.86 33.54
C SER A 227 -24.72 15.48 33.90
N ARG A 228 -24.31 16.58 33.25
CA ARG A 228 -23.08 17.32 33.59
C ARG A 228 -23.17 17.86 35.02
N ASN A 229 -24.31 18.43 35.41
CA ASN A 229 -24.52 18.95 36.75
C ASN A 229 -24.52 17.83 37.80
N GLU A 230 -25.20 16.71 37.53
CA GLU A 230 -25.20 15.53 38.41
C GLU A 230 -23.77 14.98 38.60
N ILE A 231 -22.99 14.86 37.52
CA ILE A 231 -21.59 14.43 37.57
C ILE A 231 -20.74 15.45 38.34
N ALA A 232 -21.00 16.75 38.17
CA ALA A 232 -20.29 17.79 38.89
C ALA A 232 -20.57 17.74 40.40
N GLU A 233 -21.82 17.48 40.81
CA GLU A 233 -22.21 17.27 42.21
C GLU A 233 -21.52 16.04 42.81
N LEU A 234 -21.24 15.00 42.01
CA LEU A 234 -20.48 13.82 42.41
C LEU A 234 -18.95 14.03 42.45
N GLY A 235 -18.46 15.24 42.20
CA GLY A 235 -17.03 15.58 42.21
C GLY A 235 -16.32 15.46 40.86
N GLY A 236 -17.07 15.16 39.79
CA GLY A 236 -16.58 15.13 38.42
C GLY A 236 -15.74 13.91 38.05
N LEU A 237 -14.97 14.02 36.96
CA LEU A 237 -14.16 12.90 36.47
C LEU A 237 -12.94 12.67 37.38
N TYR A 238 -12.86 11.48 37.98
CA TYR A 238 -11.68 11.01 38.70
C TYR A 238 -10.73 10.24 37.76
N VAL A 239 -9.52 10.76 37.57
CA VAL A 239 -8.48 10.11 36.75
C VAL A 239 -7.47 9.40 37.65
N LEU A 240 -7.45 8.06 37.56
CA LEU A 240 -6.50 7.21 38.27
C LEU A 240 -5.37 6.76 37.32
N GLY A 241 -4.14 7.20 37.58
CA GLY A 241 -2.94 6.66 36.94
C GLY A 241 -2.37 5.51 37.76
N THR A 242 -2.11 4.37 37.13
CA THR A 242 -1.60 3.15 37.81
C THR A 242 -0.08 3.01 37.81
N GLU A 243 0.61 3.86 37.04
CA GLU A 243 2.07 3.93 36.95
C GLU A 243 2.49 5.29 36.37
N ARG A 244 3.80 5.56 36.34
CA ARG A 244 4.38 6.69 35.60
C ARG A 244 4.70 6.27 34.18
N HIS A 245 4.32 7.12 33.22
CA HIS A 245 4.84 6.99 31.87
C HIS A 245 6.31 7.41 31.79
N GLU A 246 6.97 7.04 30.69
CA GLU A 246 8.34 7.44 30.37
C GLU A 246 8.56 8.95 30.28
N SER A 247 7.48 9.74 30.18
CA SER A 247 7.55 11.19 30.19
C SER A 247 6.42 11.85 30.98
N ARG A 248 6.75 12.93 31.69
CA ARG A 248 5.80 13.78 32.43
C ARG A 248 4.72 14.36 31.55
N ARG A 249 5.04 14.62 30.27
CA ARG A 249 4.06 15.17 29.32
C ARG A 249 2.86 14.24 29.18
N ILE A 250 3.09 12.92 29.11
CA ILE A 250 2.03 11.92 28.95
C ILE A 250 1.22 11.80 30.24
N ASP A 251 1.89 11.81 31.39
CA ASP A 251 1.20 11.85 32.69
C ASP A 251 0.28 13.07 32.81
N ASN A 252 0.77 14.26 32.42
CA ASN A 252 -0.03 15.49 32.45
C ASN A 252 -1.18 15.46 31.43
N GLN A 253 -1.02 14.77 30.29
CA GLN A 253 -2.12 14.55 29.35
C GLN A 253 -3.22 13.69 29.96
N LEU A 254 -2.86 12.68 30.76
CA LEU A 254 -3.82 11.87 31.49
C LEU A 254 -4.53 12.72 32.57
N ARG A 255 -3.77 13.50 33.36
CA ARG A 255 -4.34 14.44 34.36
C ARG A 255 -5.34 15.41 33.73
N GLY A 256 -4.97 16.01 32.60
CA GLY A 256 -5.80 16.95 31.85
C GLY A 256 -7.04 16.34 31.17
N ARG A 257 -7.33 15.05 31.39
CA ARG A 257 -8.64 14.46 31.07
C ARG A 257 -9.70 14.86 32.09
N SER A 258 -9.32 15.03 33.37
CA SER A 258 -10.16 15.61 34.42
C SER A 258 -10.16 17.14 34.36
N GLY A 259 -11.19 17.76 34.95
CA GLY A 259 -11.24 19.21 35.16
C GLY A 259 -11.25 20.05 33.88
N ARG A 260 -11.89 19.55 32.82
CA ARG A 260 -12.00 20.26 31.53
C ARG A 260 -13.03 21.39 31.65
N GLN A 261 -12.78 22.52 31.01
CA GLN A 261 -13.71 23.68 30.98
C GLN A 261 -14.19 24.14 32.37
N GLY A 262 -13.33 24.02 33.39
CA GLY A 262 -13.66 24.42 34.75
C GLY A 262 -14.53 23.44 35.52
N ASP A 263 -14.88 22.27 34.94
CA ASP A 263 -15.59 21.21 35.67
C ASP A 263 -14.80 20.75 36.90
N PRO A 264 -15.47 20.32 37.98
CA PRO A 264 -14.79 19.62 39.07
C PRO A 264 -14.17 18.32 38.54
N GLY A 265 -13.11 17.88 39.19
CA GLY A 265 -12.43 16.65 38.82
C GLY A 265 -11.12 16.52 39.59
N GLU A 266 -10.73 15.28 39.82
CA GLU A 266 -9.51 14.96 40.55
C GLU A 266 -8.66 14.00 39.72
N SER A 267 -7.35 14.09 39.86
CA SER A 267 -6.43 13.12 39.27
C SER A 267 -5.39 12.68 40.29
N ARG A 268 -5.13 11.37 40.34
CA ARG A 268 -4.19 10.77 41.29
C ARG A 268 -3.41 9.65 40.63
N PHE A 269 -2.11 9.59 40.93
CA PHE A 269 -1.23 8.53 40.43
C PHE A 269 -0.82 7.63 41.60
N TYR A 270 -0.98 6.32 41.40
CA TYR A 270 -0.55 5.27 42.30
C TYR A 270 0.69 4.64 41.69
N LEU A 271 1.77 4.55 42.47
CA LEU A 271 3.06 4.08 42.00
C LEU A 271 3.57 2.99 42.93
N SER A 272 4.21 1.98 42.37
CA SER A 272 4.92 0.94 43.12
C SER A 272 6.41 1.00 42.85
N LEU A 273 7.21 0.61 43.85
CA LEU A 273 8.64 0.42 43.67
C LEU A 273 8.96 -0.73 42.69
N GLY A 274 7.99 -1.62 42.45
CA GLY A 274 8.07 -2.70 41.46
C GLY A 274 7.71 -2.30 40.03
N ASP A 275 7.29 -1.06 39.78
CA ASP A 275 6.88 -0.59 38.46
C ASP A 275 8.02 -0.68 37.45
N GLU A 276 7.68 -0.80 36.16
CA GLU A 276 8.67 -0.98 35.10
C GLU A 276 9.70 0.17 35.06
N LEU A 277 9.24 1.41 35.25
CA LEU A 277 10.11 2.59 35.34
C LEU A 277 11.16 2.43 36.45
N MET A 278 10.75 1.95 37.62
CA MET A 278 11.64 1.79 38.78
C MET A 278 12.58 0.59 38.60
N ARG A 279 12.07 -0.52 38.04
CA ARG A 279 12.84 -1.73 37.75
C ARG A 279 13.95 -1.49 36.74
N ARG A 280 13.69 -0.73 35.67
CA ARG A 280 14.67 -0.45 34.61
C ARG A 280 15.79 0.49 35.07
N PHE A 281 15.52 1.43 35.97
CA PHE A 281 16.47 2.53 36.25
C PHE A 281 17.08 2.52 37.66
N ASN A 282 16.50 1.85 38.66
CA ASN A 282 17.06 1.88 40.01
C ASN A 282 16.72 0.69 40.92
N ALA A 283 16.86 -0.54 40.41
CA ALA A 283 16.59 -1.77 41.18
C ALA A 283 17.34 -1.85 42.52
N VAL A 284 18.60 -1.40 42.55
CA VAL A 284 19.44 -1.43 43.78
C VAL A 284 18.94 -0.45 44.84
N MET A 285 18.42 0.72 44.44
CA MET A 285 17.84 1.66 45.40
C MET A 285 16.48 1.17 45.91
N VAL A 286 15.64 0.64 45.02
CA VAL A 286 14.37 0.02 45.38
C VAL A 286 14.56 -1.03 46.48
N GLU A 287 15.52 -1.94 46.28
CA GLU A 287 15.85 -2.98 47.26
C GLU A 287 16.32 -2.40 48.60
N ARG A 288 17.18 -1.36 48.58
CA ARG A 288 17.64 -0.68 49.80
C ARG A 288 16.52 0.03 50.54
N VAL A 289 15.61 0.70 49.83
CA VAL A 289 14.45 1.38 50.41
C VAL A 289 13.53 0.35 51.09
N MET A 290 13.20 -0.75 50.40
CA MET A 290 12.37 -1.82 50.98
C MET A 290 13.03 -2.47 52.21
N THR A 291 14.35 -2.73 52.15
CA THR A 291 15.10 -3.37 53.24
C THR A 291 15.28 -2.46 54.46
N THR A 292 15.47 -1.15 54.23
CA THR A 292 15.81 -0.19 55.29
C THR A 292 14.59 0.37 55.99
N LEU A 293 13.54 0.69 55.23
CA LEU A 293 12.37 1.36 55.79
C LEU A 293 11.46 0.41 56.57
N ARG A 294 11.51 -0.91 56.30
CA ARG A 294 10.65 -1.93 56.97
C ARG A 294 9.19 -1.48 57.10
N VAL A 295 8.71 -0.73 56.11
CA VAL A 295 7.35 -0.19 56.07
C VAL A 295 6.43 -1.36 55.70
N PRO A 296 5.33 -1.57 56.44
CA PRO A 296 4.31 -2.56 56.06
C PRO A 296 3.86 -2.36 54.60
N ASP A 297 3.62 -3.46 53.87
CA ASP A 297 3.31 -3.43 52.43
C ASP A 297 2.05 -2.61 52.07
N ASP A 298 1.19 -2.35 53.06
CA ASP A 298 -0.07 -1.62 52.96
C ASP A 298 0.02 -0.13 53.33
N MET A 299 1.20 0.38 53.74
CA MET A 299 1.36 1.78 54.17
C MET A 299 1.98 2.67 53.07
N PRO A 300 1.43 3.88 52.85
CA PRO A 300 2.02 4.86 51.94
C PRO A 300 3.44 5.27 52.29
N ILE A 301 4.30 5.37 51.28
CA ILE A 301 5.69 5.84 51.45
C ILE A 301 5.76 7.33 51.12
N GLU A 302 5.64 8.18 52.14
CA GLU A 302 5.81 9.64 52.01
C GLU A 302 7.24 10.10 52.28
N ALA A 303 8.20 9.54 51.54
CA ALA A 303 9.61 9.89 51.68
C ALA A 303 10.07 10.81 50.53
N LYS A 304 10.54 12.02 50.86
CA LYS A 304 11.14 12.96 49.88
C LYS A 304 12.24 12.31 49.03
N MET A 305 12.97 11.34 49.59
CA MET A 305 14.00 10.57 48.88
C MET A 305 13.38 9.75 47.72
N VAL A 306 12.26 9.05 47.98
CA VAL A 306 11.57 8.20 46.99
C VAL A 306 10.96 9.06 45.89
N THR A 307 10.29 10.17 46.24
CA THR A 307 9.73 11.12 45.25
C THR A 307 10.82 11.67 44.32
N ARG A 308 11.99 12.05 44.86
CA ARG A 308 13.13 12.54 44.06
C ARG A 308 13.65 11.48 43.11
N ALA A 309 13.69 10.22 43.55
CA ALA A 309 14.18 9.14 42.72
C ALA A 309 13.24 8.76 41.59
N ILE A 310 11.92 8.73 41.82
CA ILE A 310 10.92 8.56 40.76
C ILE A 310 11.08 9.68 39.72
N LYS A 311 11.17 10.93 40.20
CA LYS A 311 11.43 12.11 39.36
C LYS A 311 12.73 11.96 38.55
N SER A 312 13.80 11.47 39.17
CA SER A 312 15.10 11.26 38.54
C SER A 312 15.04 10.16 37.47
N ALA A 313 14.43 9.01 37.79
CA ALA A 313 14.27 7.90 36.86
C ALA A 313 13.51 8.36 35.60
N GLN A 314 12.36 9.02 35.77
CA GLN A 314 11.59 9.57 34.66
C GLN A 314 12.40 10.58 33.82
N THR A 315 13.15 11.48 34.47
CA THR A 315 14.00 12.46 33.76
C THR A 315 15.11 11.77 32.96
N GLN A 316 15.67 10.68 33.48
CA GLN A 316 16.68 9.90 32.79
C GLN A 316 16.11 9.19 31.56
N VAL A 317 14.89 8.65 31.64
CA VAL A 317 14.19 8.06 30.49
C VAL A 317 13.90 9.11 29.42
N GLU A 318 13.40 10.28 29.83
CA GLU A 318 13.18 11.41 28.93
C GLU A 318 14.47 11.81 28.20
N GLN A 319 15.59 11.92 28.93
CA GLN A 319 16.89 12.23 28.35
C GLN A 319 17.38 11.12 27.40
N GLN A 320 17.23 9.86 27.78
CA GLN A 320 17.60 8.73 26.92
C GLN A 320 16.80 8.74 25.62
N ASN A 321 15.47 8.90 25.70
CA ASN A 321 14.60 9.00 24.54
C ASN A 321 14.95 10.23 23.68
N PHE A 322 15.31 11.34 24.30
CA PHE A 322 15.80 12.53 23.59
C PHE A 322 17.10 12.26 22.83
N GLU A 323 18.10 11.65 23.46
CA GLU A 323 19.37 11.30 22.79
C GLU A 323 19.16 10.26 21.68
N ILE A 324 18.29 9.27 21.88
CA ILE A 324 17.92 8.30 20.83
C ILE A 324 17.36 9.04 19.61
N ARG A 325 16.36 9.91 19.80
CA ARG A 325 15.76 10.67 18.69
C ARG A 325 16.76 11.60 18.02
N LYS A 326 17.62 12.25 18.81
CA LYS A 326 18.68 13.12 18.29
C LYS A 326 19.67 12.33 17.44
N ASN A 327 20.07 11.13 17.87
CA ASN A 327 20.94 10.27 17.08
C ASN A 327 20.24 9.80 15.81
N VAL A 328 18.98 9.34 15.89
CA VAL A 328 18.20 8.96 14.71
C VAL A 328 18.15 10.11 13.69
N LEU A 329 17.86 11.34 14.13
CA LEU A 329 17.85 12.53 13.27
C LEU A 329 19.22 12.79 12.64
N LYS A 330 20.31 12.75 13.41
CA LYS A 330 21.67 12.98 12.90
C LYS A 330 22.07 12.03 11.77
N TYR A 331 21.74 10.74 11.89
CA TYR A 331 22.01 9.77 10.82
C TYR A 331 21.08 9.97 9.62
N ASP A 332 19.81 10.32 9.87
CA ASP A 332 18.85 10.62 8.80
C ASP A 332 19.24 11.88 8.00
N ASP A 333 19.77 12.92 8.66
CA ASP A 333 20.21 14.16 8.01
C ASP A 333 21.21 13.89 6.87
N VAL A 334 22.14 12.93 7.07
CA VAL A 334 23.12 12.52 6.04
C VAL A 334 22.42 11.90 4.83
N MET A 335 21.51 10.96 5.08
CA MET A 335 20.73 10.31 4.03
C MET A 335 19.76 11.27 3.34
N ASN A 336 19.25 12.25 4.07
CA ASN A 336 18.32 13.24 3.57
C ASN A 336 18.98 14.17 2.53
N GLU A 337 20.22 14.60 2.76
CA GLU A 337 20.97 15.38 1.76
C GLU A 337 21.19 14.59 0.46
N GLN A 338 21.60 13.33 0.55
CA GLN A 338 21.75 12.46 -0.63
C GLN A 338 20.41 12.25 -1.34
N ARG A 339 19.33 12.00 -0.58
CA ARG A 339 17.99 11.79 -1.09
C ARG A 339 17.45 13.00 -1.84
N LYS A 340 17.72 14.22 -1.37
CA LYS A 340 17.33 15.45 -2.08
C LYS A 340 17.91 15.50 -3.49
N VAL A 341 19.19 15.16 -3.64
CA VAL A 341 19.87 15.12 -4.95
C VAL A 341 19.19 14.09 -5.86
N ILE A 342 19.06 12.84 -5.39
CA ILE A 342 18.49 11.75 -6.19
C ILE A 342 17.03 12.01 -6.55
N TYR A 343 16.24 12.56 -5.63
CA TYR A 343 14.82 12.84 -5.89
C TYR A 343 14.63 14.04 -6.81
N ALA A 344 15.55 15.02 -6.80
CA ALA A 344 15.55 16.09 -7.77
C ALA A 344 15.82 15.55 -9.17
N GLU A 345 16.86 14.72 -9.34
CA GLU A 345 17.18 14.11 -10.63
C GLU A 345 16.05 13.20 -11.13
N ARG A 346 15.52 12.33 -10.27
CA ARG A 346 14.39 11.46 -10.60
C ARG A 346 13.16 12.25 -11.04
N ARG A 347 12.89 13.39 -10.40
CA ARG A 347 11.75 14.25 -10.75
C ARG A 347 11.91 14.87 -12.14
N LYS A 348 13.08 15.43 -12.46
CA LYS A 348 13.37 15.99 -13.80
C LYS A 348 13.08 14.96 -14.90
N ILE A 349 13.54 13.72 -14.70
CA ILE A 349 13.32 12.64 -15.66
C ILE A 349 11.81 12.31 -15.82
N LEU A 350 11.07 12.28 -14.71
CA LEU A 350 9.63 11.94 -14.72
C LEU A 350 8.73 13.06 -15.25
N GLU A 351 9.14 14.33 -15.09
CA GLU A 351 8.41 15.49 -15.61
C GLU A 351 8.58 15.64 -17.13
N GLY A 352 9.46 14.84 -17.74
CA GLY A 352 9.65 14.77 -19.18
C GLY A 352 10.66 15.79 -19.70
N ASP A 353 11.53 16.31 -18.84
CA ASP A 353 12.60 17.23 -19.22
C ASP A 353 13.51 16.61 -20.29
N ASP A 354 14.17 17.48 -21.06
CA ASP A 354 15.21 17.07 -21.99
C ASP A 354 16.49 16.76 -21.22
N VAL A 355 16.81 15.46 -21.12
CA VAL A 355 17.98 14.93 -20.39
C VAL A 355 19.22 14.81 -21.27
N ARG A 356 19.15 15.29 -22.52
CA ARG A 356 20.28 15.31 -23.45
C ARG A 356 21.54 15.91 -22.84
N PRO A 357 21.49 17.13 -22.25
CA PRO A 357 22.70 17.78 -21.78
C PRO A 357 23.39 17.00 -20.67
N GLU A 358 22.60 16.37 -19.79
CA GLU A 358 23.09 15.51 -18.72
C GLU A 358 23.77 14.27 -19.29
N VAL A 359 23.15 13.59 -20.27
CA VAL A 359 23.74 12.40 -20.91
C VAL A 359 25.03 12.75 -21.65
N GLU A 360 25.06 13.89 -22.36
CA GLU A 360 26.27 14.38 -23.03
C GLU A 360 27.40 14.70 -22.03
N GLN A 361 27.05 15.27 -20.87
CA GLN A 361 28.03 15.50 -19.81
C GLN A 361 28.52 14.20 -19.19
N MET A 362 27.64 13.22 -18.94
CA MET A 362 28.03 11.90 -18.42
C MET A 362 29.02 11.19 -19.35
N MET A 363 28.82 11.27 -20.67
CA MET A 363 29.76 10.70 -21.64
C MET A 363 31.14 11.35 -21.55
N LYS A 364 31.20 12.68 -21.45
CA LYS A 364 32.47 13.42 -21.31
C LYS A 364 33.18 13.08 -19.99
N ASP A 365 32.43 13.07 -18.90
CA ASP A 365 32.96 12.75 -17.56
C ASP A 365 33.56 11.33 -17.57
N VAL A 366 32.81 10.32 -18.02
CA VAL A 366 33.25 8.92 -18.03
C VAL A 366 34.52 8.75 -18.86
N ILE A 367 34.58 9.33 -20.08
CA ILE A 367 35.79 9.26 -20.91
C ILE A 367 36.97 9.97 -20.24
N SER A 368 36.73 11.14 -19.66
CA SER A 368 37.77 11.90 -18.94
C SER A 368 38.32 11.10 -17.77
N ASP A 369 37.46 10.48 -16.97
CA ASP A 369 37.83 9.68 -15.81
C ASP A 369 38.69 8.47 -16.20
N TYR A 370 38.33 7.76 -17.27
CA TYR A 370 39.13 6.64 -17.80
C TYR A 370 40.51 7.08 -18.30
N ILE A 371 40.58 8.23 -19.00
CA ILE A 371 41.84 8.78 -19.49
C ILE A 371 42.68 9.23 -18.31
N ASP A 372 42.14 10.05 -17.41
CA ASP A 372 42.84 10.58 -16.23
C ASP A 372 43.40 9.45 -15.35
N GLN A 373 42.67 8.34 -15.21
CA GLN A 373 43.15 7.18 -14.45
C GLN A 373 44.37 6.52 -15.10
N GLU A 374 44.42 6.44 -16.43
CA GLU A 374 45.50 5.77 -17.16
C GLU A 374 46.68 6.72 -17.46
N THR A 375 46.43 8.03 -17.54
CA THR A 375 47.43 9.08 -17.78
C THR A 375 47.93 9.76 -16.51
N ALA A 376 47.57 9.27 -15.32
CA ALA A 376 47.93 9.88 -14.04
C ALA A 376 49.44 9.92 -13.78
N ASP A 377 50.16 8.88 -14.22
CA ASP A 377 51.58 8.70 -14.00
C ASP A 377 52.30 8.30 -15.30
N GLY A 378 53.55 8.71 -15.45
CA GLY A 378 54.39 8.34 -16.60
C GLY A 378 54.26 9.28 -17.81
N TYR A 379 54.94 8.93 -18.90
CA TYR A 379 54.86 9.64 -20.17
C TYR A 379 53.90 8.92 -21.14
N ALA A 380 53.55 9.56 -22.26
CA ALA A 380 52.64 8.99 -23.26
C ALA A 380 53.03 7.59 -23.74
N GLU A 381 54.34 7.28 -23.75
CA GLU A 381 54.89 5.98 -24.12
C GLU A 381 54.63 4.88 -23.07
N ASP A 382 54.40 5.26 -21.81
CA ASP A 382 54.18 4.35 -20.67
C ASP A 382 52.70 4.00 -20.47
N TRP A 383 51.77 4.71 -21.13
CA TRP A 383 50.33 4.51 -20.97
C TRP A 383 49.86 3.18 -21.56
N ASP A 384 49.02 2.42 -20.82
CA ASP A 384 48.42 1.18 -21.33
C ASP A 384 47.21 1.47 -22.23
N HIS A 385 47.48 1.93 -23.45
CA HIS A 385 46.47 2.18 -24.48
C HIS A 385 45.61 0.95 -24.79
N LYS A 386 46.14 -0.28 -24.61
CA LYS A 386 45.37 -1.51 -24.86
C LYS A 386 44.28 -1.68 -23.83
N ARG A 387 44.60 -1.44 -22.55
CA ARG A 387 43.63 -1.45 -21.47
C ARG A 387 42.58 -0.36 -21.70
N LEU A 388 43.01 0.85 -22.03
CA LEU A 388 42.11 1.99 -22.26
C LEU A 388 41.13 1.74 -23.43
N TRP A 389 41.61 1.29 -24.59
CA TRP A 389 40.73 0.96 -25.72
C TRP A 389 39.83 -0.25 -25.45
N THR A 390 40.27 -1.19 -24.61
CA THR A 390 39.43 -2.31 -24.19
C THR A 390 38.25 -1.82 -23.35
N ALA A 391 38.49 -0.86 -22.44
CA ALA A 391 37.43 -0.22 -21.67
C ALA A 391 36.47 0.58 -22.58
N PHE A 392 36.99 1.41 -23.48
CA PHE A 392 36.15 2.18 -24.42
C PHE A 392 35.24 1.29 -25.29
N LYS A 393 35.75 0.16 -25.78
CA LYS A 393 34.96 -0.81 -26.56
C LYS A 393 33.80 -1.44 -25.77
N GLN A 394 33.87 -1.46 -24.43
CA GLN A 394 32.78 -1.94 -23.59
C GLN A 394 31.71 -0.86 -23.35
N LEU A 395 32.07 0.41 -23.49
CA LEU A 395 31.17 1.55 -23.32
C LEU A 395 30.41 1.89 -24.60
N TYR A 396 31.13 2.02 -25.73
CA TYR A 396 30.57 2.50 -26.99
C TYR A 396 31.33 1.93 -28.21
N PRO A 397 30.77 2.00 -29.43
CA PRO A 397 31.44 1.52 -30.63
C PRO A 397 32.53 2.50 -31.09
N VAL A 398 33.65 2.53 -30.38
CA VAL A 398 34.82 3.37 -30.66
C VAL A 398 35.31 3.17 -32.10
N LYS A 399 35.52 4.27 -32.81
CA LYS A 399 36.00 4.28 -34.20
C LYS A 399 37.43 4.76 -34.34
N VAL A 400 37.83 5.70 -33.48
CA VAL A 400 39.20 6.21 -33.47
C VAL A 400 40.14 5.14 -32.93
N THR A 401 41.27 4.92 -33.60
CA THR A 401 42.30 3.98 -33.17
C THR A 401 43.44 4.71 -32.45
N TRP A 402 44.18 3.98 -31.62
CA TRP A 402 45.34 4.55 -30.94
C TRP A 402 46.41 4.95 -31.96
N GLU A 403 46.62 4.13 -32.98
CA GLU A 403 47.61 4.36 -34.03
C GLU A 403 47.33 5.67 -34.79
N GLU A 404 46.07 5.96 -35.11
CA GLU A 404 45.67 7.22 -35.75
C GLU A 404 45.97 8.46 -34.88
N LEU A 405 45.93 8.32 -33.56
CA LEU A 405 46.20 9.43 -32.64
C LEU A 405 47.70 9.57 -32.32
N ALA A 406 48.40 8.44 -32.19
CA ALA A 406 49.82 8.41 -31.84
C ALA A 406 50.75 8.76 -33.02
N GLU A 407 50.29 8.56 -34.25
CA GLU A 407 51.03 8.92 -35.49
C GLU A 407 50.65 10.31 -36.04
N ASP A 408 49.85 11.10 -35.32
CA ASP A 408 49.52 12.46 -35.73
C ASP A 408 50.73 13.39 -35.58
N ASP A 409 51.45 13.62 -36.68
CA ASP A 409 52.69 14.41 -36.76
C ASP A 409 52.53 15.89 -36.38
N GLU A 410 51.29 16.40 -36.20
CA GLU A 410 51.03 17.81 -35.90
C GLU A 410 51.00 18.17 -34.40
N MET A 411 50.81 17.20 -33.48
CA MET A 411 50.71 17.47 -32.03
C MET A 411 51.36 16.38 -31.16
N ASP A 412 52.05 16.79 -30.08
CA ASP A 412 52.47 15.86 -29.03
C ASP A 412 51.23 15.27 -28.35
N LEU A 413 51.16 13.94 -28.25
CA LEU A 413 50.03 13.24 -27.63
C LEU A 413 50.02 13.49 -26.12
N ASP A 414 49.09 14.32 -25.65
CA ASP A 414 48.84 14.55 -24.23
C ASP A 414 47.44 14.10 -23.80
N ALA A 415 47.19 14.10 -22.49
CA ALA A 415 45.92 13.64 -21.91
C ALA A 415 44.73 14.50 -22.37
N GLU A 416 44.93 15.80 -22.57
CA GLU A 416 43.87 16.71 -23.02
C GLU A 416 43.51 16.48 -24.48
N HIS A 417 44.51 16.21 -25.33
CA HIS A 417 44.30 15.82 -26.72
C HIS A 417 43.54 14.49 -26.82
N LEU A 418 43.89 13.51 -25.97
CA LEU A 418 43.13 12.25 -25.89
C LEU A 418 41.67 12.48 -25.46
N LYS A 419 41.43 13.32 -24.44
CA LYS A 419 40.07 13.65 -23.98
C LYS A 419 39.27 14.33 -25.08
N GLU A 420 39.88 15.25 -25.81
CA GLU A 420 39.21 15.94 -26.91
C GLU A 420 38.90 14.97 -28.07
N ALA A 421 39.89 14.20 -28.54
CA ALA A 421 39.72 13.29 -29.66
C ALA A 421 38.69 12.18 -29.39
N VAL A 422 38.83 11.49 -28.24
CA VAL A 422 37.90 10.41 -27.84
C VAL A 422 36.54 10.99 -27.45
N GLY A 423 36.51 12.17 -26.81
CA GLY A 423 35.29 12.90 -26.50
C GLY A 423 34.50 13.28 -27.75
N GLN A 424 35.17 13.71 -28.82
CA GLN A 424 34.52 13.95 -30.11
C GLN A 424 34.02 12.65 -30.76
N ASP A 425 34.77 11.54 -30.64
CA ASP A 425 34.36 10.24 -31.19
C ASP A 425 33.08 9.70 -30.54
N ILE A 426 33.00 9.71 -29.20
CA ILE A 426 31.80 9.25 -28.49
C ILE A 426 30.59 10.13 -28.79
N MET A 427 30.77 11.46 -28.91
CA MET A 427 29.70 12.38 -29.26
C MET A 427 29.18 12.13 -30.69
N ARG A 428 30.09 11.82 -31.63
CA ARG A 428 29.71 11.43 -33.00
C ARG A 428 28.96 10.09 -32.99
N ALA A 429 29.44 9.10 -32.25
CA ALA A 429 28.76 7.81 -32.10
C ALA A 429 27.35 7.98 -31.51
N TYR A 430 27.19 8.88 -30.54
CA TYR A 430 25.90 9.23 -29.97
C TYR A 430 24.96 9.88 -30.99
N GLN A 431 25.43 10.84 -31.78
CA GLN A 431 24.63 11.48 -32.84
C GLN A 431 24.20 10.49 -33.93
N GLU A 432 25.10 9.59 -34.35
CA GLU A 432 24.76 8.52 -35.30
C GLU A 432 23.69 7.58 -34.74
N ARG A 433 23.77 7.29 -33.44
CA ARG A 433 22.80 6.45 -32.75
C ARG A 433 21.44 7.13 -32.61
N GLU A 434 21.41 8.41 -32.25
CA GLU A 434 20.19 9.24 -32.26
C GLU A 434 19.54 9.23 -33.65
N ALA A 435 20.30 9.52 -34.71
CA ALA A 435 19.80 9.51 -36.08
C ALA A 435 19.28 8.14 -36.53
N THR A 436 19.93 7.05 -36.10
CA THR A 436 19.51 5.67 -36.41
C THR A 436 18.20 5.32 -35.70
N ILE A 437 18.09 5.63 -34.40
CA ILE A 437 16.91 5.31 -33.60
C ILE A 437 15.72 6.14 -34.07
N ASP A 438 15.88 7.46 -34.20
CA ASP A 438 14.79 8.33 -34.60
C ASP A 438 14.36 8.07 -36.05
N GLY A 439 15.30 7.69 -36.93
CA GLY A 439 15.00 7.29 -38.30
C GLY A 439 14.25 5.95 -38.43
N GLN A 440 14.44 5.01 -37.49
CA GLN A 440 13.80 3.69 -37.50
C GLN A 440 12.47 3.66 -36.74
N PHE A 441 12.36 4.40 -35.64
CA PHE A 441 11.26 4.29 -34.67
C PHE A 441 10.43 5.56 -34.52
N GLY A 442 10.87 6.69 -35.08
CA GLY A 442 10.19 7.99 -35.02
C GLY A 442 10.95 9.04 -34.22
N GLU A 443 10.67 10.30 -34.51
CA GLU A 443 11.34 11.45 -33.88
C GLU A 443 11.11 11.49 -32.35
N GLY A 444 12.17 11.72 -31.59
CA GLY A 444 12.10 11.83 -30.13
C GLY A 444 12.07 10.49 -29.38
N VAL A 445 12.21 9.35 -30.08
CA VAL A 445 12.34 8.04 -29.43
C VAL A 445 13.65 7.96 -28.66
N MET A 446 14.74 8.54 -29.17
CA MET A 446 16.01 8.60 -28.45
C MET A 446 15.87 9.31 -27.08
N ARG A 447 15.10 10.41 -27.03
CA ARG A 447 14.85 11.15 -25.77
C ARG A 447 14.09 10.30 -24.75
N ASN A 448 13.13 9.50 -25.21
CA ASN A 448 12.42 8.55 -24.35
C ASN A 448 13.34 7.44 -23.85
N LEU A 449 14.21 6.92 -24.74
CA LEU A 449 15.17 5.88 -24.39
C LEU A 449 16.14 6.35 -23.30
N GLU A 450 16.68 7.56 -23.44
CA GLU A 450 17.59 8.16 -22.45
C GLU A 450 16.93 8.26 -21.08
N ARG A 451 15.71 8.84 -21.01
CA ARG A 451 14.96 8.93 -19.76
C ARG A 451 14.71 7.56 -19.15
N GLN A 452 14.33 6.58 -19.97
CA GLN A 452 14.04 5.23 -19.49
C GLN A 452 15.29 4.54 -18.95
N ILE A 453 16.42 4.61 -19.67
CA ILE A 453 17.69 4.05 -19.24
C ILE A 453 18.15 4.72 -17.96
N LEU A 454 18.23 6.06 -17.96
CA LEU A 454 18.71 6.83 -16.82
C LEU A 454 17.87 6.57 -15.57
N LEU A 455 16.53 6.57 -15.68
CA LEU A 455 15.64 6.25 -14.56
C LEU A 455 15.84 4.83 -14.05
N THR A 456 15.98 3.85 -14.95
CA THR A 456 16.15 2.43 -14.58
C THR A 456 17.47 2.20 -13.85
N VAL A 457 18.57 2.79 -14.35
CA VAL A 457 19.89 2.69 -13.73
C VAL A 457 19.91 3.43 -12.39
N LEU A 458 19.37 4.65 -12.33
CA LEU A 458 19.27 5.44 -11.10
C LEU A 458 18.49 4.71 -10.01
N ASP A 459 17.30 4.17 -10.32
CA ASP A 459 16.47 3.45 -9.35
C ASP A 459 17.10 2.12 -8.88
N ARG A 460 18.00 1.53 -9.68
CA ARG A 460 18.77 0.34 -9.32
C ARG A 460 19.95 0.70 -8.40
N LYS A 461 20.82 1.60 -8.84
CA LYS A 461 22.00 2.07 -8.11
C LYS A 461 21.66 2.69 -6.77
N TRP A 462 20.60 3.52 -6.72
CA TRP A 462 20.15 4.11 -5.46
C TRP A 462 19.67 3.04 -4.46
N ARG A 463 19.00 1.99 -4.93
CA ARG A 463 18.54 0.90 -4.05
C ARG A 463 19.69 0.07 -3.51
N GLU A 464 20.68 -0.23 -4.36
CA GLU A 464 21.93 -0.86 -3.94
C GLU A 464 22.65 0.00 -2.90
N HIS A 465 22.76 1.30 -3.12
CA HIS A 465 23.36 2.25 -2.16
C HIS A 465 22.60 2.28 -0.82
N LEU A 466 21.26 2.33 -0.83
CA LEU A 466 20.46 2.28 0.40
C LEU A 466 20.75 1.03 1.23
N TYR A 467 20.89 -0.12 0.57
CA TYR A 467 21.21 -1.38 1.23
C TYR A 467 22.61 -1.35 1.87
N GLU A 468 23.60 -0.83 1.15
CA GLU A 468 24.96 -0.68 1.70
C GLU A 468 25.01 0.36 2.83
N MET A 469 24.21 1.44 2.75
CA MET A 469 24.10 2.44 3.81
C MET A 469 23.46 1.90 5.09
N ASP A 470 22.51 0.97 4.98
CA ASP A 470 21.94 0.27 6.13
C ASP A 470 23.00 -0.61 6.82
N TYR A 471 23.80 -1.36 6.05
CA TYR A 471 24.91 -2.12 6.62
C TYR A 471 25.98 -1.25 7.25
N LEU A 472 26.34 -0.14 6.60
CA LEU A 472 27.29 0.81 7.14
C LEU A 472 26.80 1.34 8.49
N LYS A 473 25.52 1.69 8.61
CA LYS A 473 24.92 2.19 9.84
C LYS A 473 24.93 1.16 10.98
N GLU A 474 24.68 -0.12 10.68
CA GLU A 474 24.77 -1.19 11.69
C GLU A 474 26.23 -1.44 12.13
N GLY A 475 27.19 -1.38 11.21
CA GLY A 475 28.60 -1.65 11.46
C GLY A 475 29.36 -0.51 12.13
N ILE A 476 28.96 0.76 11.91
CA ILE A 476 29.73 1.93 12.36
C ILE A 476 29.84 2.04 13.89
N GLY A 477 28.86 1.48 14.61
CA GLY A 477 28.86 1.46 16.08
C GLY A 477 30.08 0.77 16.69
N LEU A 478 30.66 -0.22 15.99
CA LEU A 478 31.88 -0.92 16.45
C LEU A 478 33.14 -0.04 16.33
N ARG A 479 33.15 0.96 15.44
CA ARG A 479 34.27 1.90 15.27
C ARG A 479 34.37 2.92 16.39
N ALA A 480 33.30 3.11 17.18
CA ALA A 480 33.30 3.94 18.38
C ALA A 480 34.38 3.50 19.39
N MET A 481 34.81 2.23 19.35
CA MET A 481 35.87 1.70 20.20
C MET A 481 37.25 2.32 19.93
N ALA A 482 37.46 2.91 18.75
CA ALA A 482 38.72 3.55 18.36
C ALA A 482 38.79 5.06 18.70
N GLN A 483 37.93 5.55 19.60
CA GLN A 483 37.84 6.97 20.00
C GLN A 483 37.54 7.94 18.83
N ARG A 484 37.01 7.44 17.72
CA ARG A 484 36.50 8.26 16.61
C ARG A 484 35.00 8.43 16.77
N ASP A 485 34.49 9.61 16.41
CA ASP A 485 33.05 9.87 16.40
C ASP A 485 32.40 9.03 15.26
N PRO A 486 31.51 8.08 15.58
CA PRO A 486 30.86 7.24 14.59
C PRO A 486 30.08 8.03 13.54
N LEU A 487 29.52 9.19 13.91
CA LEU A 487 28.75 9.99 12.97
C LEU A 487 29.64 10.60 11.89
N ILE A 488 30.85 11.04 12.25
CA ILE A 488 31.80 11.63 11.29
C ILE A 488 32.31 10.55 10.33
N GLU A 489 32.61 9.35 10.84
CA GLU A 489 33.03 8.23 10.01
C GLU A 489 31.89 7.77 9.07
N TYR A 490 30.65 7.70 9.59
CA TYR A 490 29.46 7.43 8.78
C TYR A 490 29.26 8.45 7.66
N GLN A 491 29.40 9.75 7.97
CA GLN A 491 29.29 10.84 7.00
C GLN A 491 30.34 10.72 5.90
N ARG A 492 31.59 10.45 6.28
CA ARG A 492 32.70 10.32 5.33
C ARG A 492 32.53 9.13 4.41
N GLU A 493 32.37 7.93 4.98
CA GLU A 493 32.25 6.70 4.19
C GLU A 493 30.95 6.67 3.39
N GLY A 494 29.85 7.18 3.96
CA GLY A 494 28.58 7.32 3.25
C GLY A 494 28.64 8.33 2.10
N TYR A 495 29.47 9.36 2.19
CA TYR A 495 29.74 10.29 1.09
C TYR A 495 30.59 9.62 0.00
N ASP A 496 31.66 8.92 0.38
CA ASP A 496 32.53 8.21 -0.56
C ASP A 496 31.74 7.14 -1.36
N MET A 497 30.88 6.38 -0.68
CA MET A 497 29.96 5.42 -1.31
C MET A 497 28.95 6.10 -2.23
N PHE A 498 28.43 7.27 -1.84
CA PHE A 498 27.50 8.03 -2.68
C PHE A 498 28.16 8.55 -3.95
N GLN A 499 29.39 9.05 -3.88
CA GLN A 499 30.17 9.44 -5.06
C GLN A 499 30.41 8.24 -5.98
N SER A 500 30.88 7.12 -5.42
CA SER A 500 31.09 5.88 -6.20
C SER A 500 29.80 5.38 -6.87
N MET A 501 28.65 5.52 -6.20
CA MET A 501 27.35 5.21 -6.78
C MET A 501 27.00 6.15 -7.94
N LEU A 502 27.28 7.46 -7.81
CA LEU A 502 27.06 8.44 -8.88
C LEU A 502 27.97 8.16 -10.08
N ASP A 503 29.25 7.86 -9.87
CA ASP A 503 30.18 7.53 -10.95
C ASP A 503 29.73 6.26 -11.68
N GLY A 504 29.37 5.23 -10.92
CA GLY A 504 28.80 4.00 -11.47
C GLY A 504 27.46 4.19 -12.17
N LEU A 505 26.66 5.20 -11.80
CA LEU A 505 25.45 5.59 -12.52
C LEU A 505 25.79 6.19 -13.89
N LYS A 506 26.79 7.08 -13.97
CA LYS A 506 27.22 7.69 -15.24
C LYS A 506 27.72 6.63 -16.21
N GLU A 507 28.67 5.81 -15.76
CA GLU A 507 29.30 4.77 -16.58
C GLU A 507 28.27 3.77 -17.14
N GLU A 508 27.40 3.26 -16.28
CA GLU A 508 26.40 2.29 -16.67
C GLU A 508 25.31 2.89 -17.58
N THR A 509 24.94 4.15 -17.37
CA THR A 509 24.00 4.86 -18.25
C THR A 509 24.57 4.96 -19.66
N VAL A 510 25.83 5.37 -19.79
CA VAL A 510 26.54 5.46 -21.09
C VAL A 510 26.60 4.08 -21.74
N GLN A 511 27.00 3.05 -20.99
CA GLN A 511 27.09 1.69 -21.50
C GLN A 511 25.75 1.17 -22.05
N HIS A 512 24.66 1.32 -21.28
CA HIS A 512 23.33 0.86 -21.73
C HIS A 512 22.82 1.68 -22.90
N LEU A 513 23.12 2.97 -22.95
CA LEU A 513 22.71 3.84 -24.06
C LEU A 513 23.18 3.30 -25.41
N PHE A 514 24.43 2.81 -25.48
CA PHE A 514 25.01 2.21 -26.69
C PHE A 514 24.68 0.72 -26.86
N SER A 515 24.45 -0.02 -25.77
CA SER A 515 24.29 -1.49 -25.82
C SER A 515 22.84 -1.97 -26.00
N VAL A 516 21.85 -1.21 -25.54
CA VAL A 516 20.43 -1.61 -25.58
C VAL A 516 19.96 -1.77 -27.03
N ARG A 517 19.34 -2.90 -27.37
CA ARG A 517 18.70 -3.09 -28.68
C ARG A 517 17.23 -2.72 -28.56
N ILE A 518 16.79 -1.77 -29.38
CA ILE A 518 15.36 -1.48 -29.52
C ILE A 518 14.79 -2.52 -30.48
N GLU A 519 13.97 -3.42 -29.96
CA GLU A 519 13.16 -4.30 -30.80
C GLU A 519 11.88 -3.57 -31.14
N ALA A 520 11.60 -3.39 -32.45
CA ALA A 520 10.25 -3.07 -32.86
C ALA A 520 9.37 -4.24 -32.42
N GLU A 521 8.32 -3.96 -31.64
CA GLU A 521 7.32 -4.97 -31.32
C GLU A 521 6.70 -5.44 -32.64
N ALA A 522 7.19 -6.56 -33.16
CA ALA A 522 6.57 -7.23 -34.28
C ALA A 522 5.18 -7.67 -33.81
N PRO A 523 4.11 -7.46 -34.59
CA PRO A 523 2.80 -7.99 -34.24
C PRO A 523 2.95 -9.48 -33.94
N PRO A 524 2.39 -9.97 -32.81
CA PRO A 524 2.85 -11.19 -32.15
C PRO A 524 2.91 -12.36 -33.14
N GLN A 525 4.14 -12.75 -33.51
CA GLN A 525 4.40 -13.95 -34.27
C GLN A 525 4.29 -15.14 -33.31
N GLN A 526 3.18 -15.87 -33.40
CA GLN A 526 2.97 -17.12 -32.67
C GLN A 526 4.05 -18.13 -33.03
N GLN A 527 5.05 -18.31 -32.16
CA GLN A 527 6.04 -19.37 -32.30
C GLN A 527 5.45 -20.73 -31.88
N PRO A 528 5.76 -21.82 -32.60
CA PRO A 528 5.25 -23.15 -32.32
C PRO A 528 5.98 -23.77 -31.12
N VAL A 529 5.23 -24.13 -30.08
CA VAL A 529 5.72 -24.88 -28.93
C VAL A 529 6.19 -26.28 -29.35
N GLN A 530 7.47 -26.58 -29.10
CA GLN A 530 8.00 -27.94 -29.18
C GLN A 530 7.52 -28.77 -27.98
N PRO A 531 7.23 -30.07 -28.14
CA PRO A 531 6.77 -30.91 -27.03
C PRO A 531 7.90 -31.16 -26.03
N ALA A 532 7.66 -30.84 -24.77
CA ALA A 532 8.57 -31.20 -23.67
C ALA A 532 8.57 -32.72 -23.47
N GLU A 533 9.76 -33.33 -23.47
CA GLU A 533 9.95 -34.74 -23.12
C GLU A 533 9.53 -34.99 -21.67
N VAL A 534 8.65 -35.98 -21.47
CA VAL A 534 8.12 -36.34 -20.15
C VAL A 534 9.15 -37.23 -19.42
N PRO A 535 9.51 -36.95 -18.16
CA PRO A 535 10.47 -37.76 -17.42
C PRO A 535 10.03 -39.23 -17.30
N ALA A 536 10.97 -40.16 -17.51
CA ALA A 536 10.76 -41.61 -17.58
C ALA A 536 10.05 -42.26 -16.37
N ALA A 537 9.91 -41.54 -15.25
CA ALA A 537 9.12 -41.96 -14.09
C ALA A 537 7.61 -42.03 -14.39
N PHE A 538 7.09 -41.17 -15.28
CA PHE A 538 5.68 -41.18 -15.69
C PHE A 538 5.37 -42.28 -16.72
N ALA A 539 6.35 -42.68 -17.53
CA ALA A 539 6.18 -43.76 -18.51
C ALA A 539 5.99 -45.13 -17.84
N ARG A 540 6.72 -45.42 -16.74
CA ARG A 540 6.59 -46.68 -16.00
C ARG A 540 5.27 -46.81 -15.24
N ALA A 541 4.70 -45.70 -14.78
CA ALA A 541 3.38 -45.70 -14.13
C ALA A 541 2.24 -45.97 -15.15
N ALA A 542 2.41 -45.53 -16.40
CA ALA A 542 1.47 -45.79 -17.48
C ALA A 542 1.52 -47.25 -17.97
N GLU A 543 2.70 -47.87 -18.04
CA GLU A 543 2.84 -49.29 -18.39
C GLU A 543 2.27 -50.24 -17.32
N ALA A 544 2.45 -49.92 -16.03
CA ALA A 544 1.86 -50.70 -14.94
C ALA A 544 0.32 -50.62 -14.90
N ALA A 545 -0.25 -49.47 -15.29
CA ALA A 545 -1.70 -49.28 -15.38
C ALA A 545 -2.33 -49.97 -16.60
N GLN A 546 -1.59 -50.10 -17.72
CA GLN A 546 -2.05 -50.82 -18.91
C GLN A 546 -1.98 -52.34 -18.75
N ALA A 547 -0.99 -52.87 -18.02
CA ALA A 547 -0.90 -54.31 -17.73
C ALA A 547 -2.06 -54.82 -16.87
N ALA A 548 -2.62 -54.00 -15.97
CA ALA A 548 -3.78 -54.35 -15.16
C ALA A 548 -5.12 -54.34 -15.92
N GLN A 549 -5.17 -53.72 -17.10
CA GLN A 549 -6.38 -53.66 -17.94
C GLN A 549 -6.43 -54.74 -19.03
N ALA A 550 -5.32 -55.45 -19.28
CA ALA A 550 -5.24 -56.50 -20.29
C ALA A 550 -5.66 -57.89 -19.77
N ASP A 551 -5.76 -58.08 -18.45
CA ASP A 551 -6.05 -59.39 -17.84
C ASP A 551 -7.38 -59.35 -17.08
N GLY A 552 -8.50 -59.50 -17.80
CA GLY A 552 -9.82 -59.47 -17.17
C GLY A 552 -11.02 -59.52 -18.11
N ASN A 553 -11.02 -60.39 -19.14
CA ASN A 553 -12.23 -60.69 -19.89
C ASN A 553 -12.50 -62.20 -19.92
N GLY A 554 -13.35 -62.67 -19.00
CA GLY A 554 -13.78 -64.06 -18.91
C GLY A 554 -15.02 -64.25 -18.01
N ARG A 555 -16.20 -64.31 -18.62
CA ARG A 555 -17.52 -64.55 -18.00
C ARG A 555 -17.59 -65.86 -17.21
N HIS A 556 -18.09 -65.87 -15.96
CA HIS A 556 -19.30 -66.62 -15.55
C HIS A 556 -19.66 -66.51 -14.05
N ARG A 557 -20.99 -66.49 -13.84
CA ARG A 557 -21.80 -67.02 -12.73
C ARG A 557 -22.05 -66.21 -11.46
N MET A 558 -23.35 -66.11 -11.18
CA MET A 558 -24.03 -65.66 -9.96
C MET A 558 -23.61 -66.43 -8.70
N GLN A 559 -23.66 -65.77 -7.54
CA GLN A 559 -24.27 -66.32 -6.31
C GLN A 559 -24.46 -65.26 -5.19
N ASP A 560 -25.46 -65.56 -4.37
CA ASP A 560 -26.11 -64.87 -3.24
C ASP A 560 -25.22 -64.31 -2.10
N PRO A 561 -25.76 -63.50 -1.16
CA PRO A 561 -24.96 -62.67 -0.27
C PRO A 561 -24.44 -63.45 0.96
N PRO A 562 -23.23 -63.14 1.45
CA PRO A 562 -22.71 -63.67 2.72
C PRO A 562 -22.74 -62.65 3.88
N PRO A 563 -22.49 -63.11 5.13
CA PRO A 563 -23.19 -62.67 6.34
C PRO A 563 -22.37 -61.78 7.30
N GLN A 564 -23.03 -61.34 8.39
CA GLN A 564 -22.45 -60.56 9.49
C GLN A 564 -21.38 -61.35 10.29
N PRO A 565 -20.28 -60.72 10.75
CA PRO A 565 -19.30 -61.38 11.61
C PRO A 565 -19.57 -61.23 13.12
N GLN A 566 -19.49 -62.36 13.83
CA GLN A 566 -19.38 -62.51 15.28
C GLN A 566 -17.91 -62.42 15.76
N GLN A 567 -17.76 -62.13 17.05
CA GLN A 567 -16.52 -61.93 17.81
C GLN A 567 -15.63 -63.19 17.93
N PRO A 568 -14.31 -63.04 18.19
CA PRO A 568 -13.45 -64.15 18.57
C PRO A 568 -13.41 -64.40 20.09
N GLN A 569 -13.49 -65.67 20.48
CA GLN A 569 -12.96 -66.20 21.75
C GLN A 569 -11.50 -66.64 21.54
N VAL A 570 -10.60 -66.21 22.42
CA VAL A 570 -9.93 -67.07 23.43
C VAL A 570 -9.76 -66.23 24.69
#